data_AF-A0AAE5ACT0-F1
#
_entry.id   AF-A0AAE5ACT0-F1
#
_cell.length_a   1.000
_cell.length_b   1.000
_cell.length_c   1.000
_cell.angle_alpha   90.00
_cell.angle_beta   90.00
_cell.angle_gamma   90.00
#
_symmetry.space_group_name_H-M   'P 1'
#
loop_
_entity.id
_entity.type
_entity.pdbx_description
1 polymer ?
#
loop_
_entity_poly.entity_id
_entity_poly.type
_entity_poly.pdbx_seq_one_letter_code
_entity_poly.pdbx_strand_id
1 'polypeptide(L)'
;MTTQQKTINEPSTAQLLGQLQEQTTRLVRDELRLAQREFHESARHAGIGAGLISAAGLLAVLGLMTAIAAAVAAISLALPVWAAAIIVAAALFIGAAVAAMVSRSHAKQVPPPAAESVDSVKQDLDELKEARHGQR
;
A
#
# COMPACT_ATOMS: atom_id res chain seq x y z
N MET A 1 36.40 40.12 53.78
CA MET A 1 35.13 39.76 53.11
C MET A 1 35.05 40.54 51.81
N THR A 2 35.38 39.91 50.68
CA THR A 2 35.18 40.48 49.33
C THR A 2 34.04 39.72 48.68
N THR A 3 32.93 40.41 48.45
CA THR A 3 31.72 39.86 47.85
C THR A 3 31.94 39.71 46.35
N GLN A 4 32.02 38.46 45.89
CA GLN A 4 32.12 38.08 44.47
C GLN A 4 30.75 38.33 43.82
N GLN A 5 30.60 39.47 43.13
CA GLN A 5 29.39 39.82 42.41
C GLN A 5 29.37 39.04 41.09
N LYS A 6 28.79 37.84 41.14
CA LYS A 6 28.44 37.03 39.96
C LYS A 6 27.42 37.81 39.15
N THR A 7 27.87 38.56 38.14
CA THR A 7 27.00 39.20 37.16
C THR A 7 26.14 38.12 36.51
N ILE A 8 24.84 38.18 36.77
CA ILE A 8 23.86 37.34 36.09
C ILE A 8 23.78 37.92 34.68
N ASN A 9 24.58 37.38 33.77
CA ASN A 9 24.49 37.67 32.35
C ASN A 9 23.15 37.10 31.88
N GLU A 10 22.11 37.92 31.86
CA GLU A 10 20.89 37.58 31.14
C GLU A 10 21.27 37.32 29.67
N PRO A 11 20.86 36.18 29.09
CA PRO A 11 21.22 35.87 27.72
C PRO A 11 20.71 36.99 26.81
N SER A 12 21.59 37.50 25.96
CA SER A 12 21.19 38.55 25.02
C SER A 12 20.14 38.01 24.05
N THR A 13 19.28 38.89 23.52
CA THR A 13 18.24 38.51 22.54
C THR A 13 18.81 37.74 21.34
N ALA A 14 20.06 38.04 20.97
CA ALA A 14 20.80 37.32 19.95
C ALA A 14 21.16 35.87 20.34
N GLN A 15 21.48 35.62 21.62
CA GLN A 15 21.75 34.27 22.13
C GLN A 15 20.47 33.41 22.19
N LEU A 16 19.33 33.99 22.57
CA LEU A 16 18.04 33.28 22.59
C LEU A 16 17.59 32.89 21.18
N LEU A 17 17.78 33.77 20.19
CA LEU A 17 17.47 33.46 18.80
C LEU A 17 18.35 32.33 18.25
N GLY A 18 19.65 32.35 18.58
CA GLY A 18 20.57 31.26 18.23
C GLY A 18 20.14 29.92 18.84
N GLN A 19 19.75 29.91 20.12
CA GLN A 19 19.25 28.71 20.80
C GLN A 19 17.94 28.20 20.20
N LEU A 20 17.01 29.09 19.83
CA LEU A 20 15.73 28.70 19.22
C LEU A 20 15.92 28.10 17.82
N GLN A 21 16.83 28.67 17.01
CA GLN A 21 17.18 28.11 15.70
C GLN A 21 17.82 26.72 15.83
N GLU A 22 18.70 26.55 16.81
CA GLU A 22 19.34 25.27 17.08
C GLU A 22 18.34 24.23 17.60
N GLN A 23 17.42 24.61 18.49
CA GLN A 23 16.34 23.75 18.96
C GLN A 23 15.38 23.34 17.83
N THR A 24 15.00 24.29 16.97
CA THR A 24 14.14 24.02 15.81
C THR A 24 14.83 23.05 14.85
N THR A 25 16.12 23.25 14.58
CA THR A 25 16.91 22.35 13.73
C THR A 25 17.00 20.94 14.32
N ARG A 26 17.19 20.83 15.64
CA ARG A 26 17.20 19.53 16.34
C ARG A 26 15.83 18.85 16.25
N LEU A 27 14.74 19.58 16.48
CA LEU A 27 13.38 19.06 16.41
C LEU A 27 13.05 18.51 15.02
N VAL A 28 13.32 19.28 13.96
CA VAL A 28 13.09 18.83 12.57
C VAL A 28 13.86 17.55 12.28
N ARG A 29 15.11 17.46 12.72
CA ARG A 29 15.94 16.27 12.52
C ARG A 29 15.44 15.06 13.32
N ASP A 30 14.85 15.28 14.49
CA ASP A 30 14.29 14.21 15.30
C ASP A 30 12.93 13.73 14.76
N GLU A 31 12.07 14.63 14.26
CA GLU A 31 10.85 14.28 13.53
C GLU A 31 11.14 13.48 12.25
N LEU A 32 12.16 13.88 11.48
CA LEU A 32 12.59 13.11 10.30
C LEU A 32 13.08 11.71 10.68
N ARG A 33 13.79 11.57 11.80
CA ARG A 33 14.23 10.26 12.31
C ARG A 33 13.05 9.41 12.77
N LEU A 34 12.06 10.02 13.40
CA LEU A 34 10.85 9.34 13.83
C LEU A 34 10.03 8.86 12.62
N ALA A 35 9.75 9.76 11.68
CA ALA A 35 9.08 9.44 10.42
C ALA A 35 9.82 8.34 9.64
N GLN A 36 11.16 8.37 9.61
CA GLN A 36 11.94 7.32 8.97
C GLN A 36 11.79 5.96 9.66
N ARG A 37 11.73 5.94 11.00
CA ARG A 37 11.49 4.70 11.77
C ARG A 37 10.10 4.14 11.50
N GLU A 38 9.07 4.98 11.59
CA GLU A 38 7.69 4.58 11.35
C GLU A 38 7.45 4.13 9.90
N PHE A 39 8.06 4.83 8.94
CA PHE A 39 8.06 4.42 7.55
C PHE A 39 8.74 3.05 7.36
N HIS A 40 9.89 2.82 7.99
CA HIS A 40 10.60 1.55 7.87
C HIS A 40 9.81 0.39 8.51
N GLU A 41 9.17 0.64 9.64
CA GLU A 41 8.30 -0.32 10.30
C GLU A 41 7.05 -0.62 9.47
N SER A 42 6.41 0.41 8.92
CA SER A 42 5.28 0.28 8.00
C SER A 42 5.66 -0.48 6.74
N ALA A 43 6.80 -0.13 6.12
CA ALA A 43 7.32 -0.79 4.92
C ALA A 43 7.67 -2.25 5.18
N ARG A 44 8.22 -2.57 6.36
CA ARG A 44 8.52 -3.96 6.75
C ARG A 44 7.24 -4.77 6.92
N HIS A 45 6.25 -4.26 7.62
CA HIS A 45 4.97 -4.96 7.81
C HIS A 45 4.24 -5.15 6.48
N ALA A 46 4.17 -4.10 5.66
CA ALA A 46 3.59 -4.18 4.31
C ALA A 46 4.37 -5.16 3.43
N GLY A 47 5.70 -5.16 3.50
CA GLY A 47 6.57 -6.07 2.74
C GLY A 47 6.40 -7.53 3.13
N ILE A 48 6.32 -7.84 4.42
CA ILE A 48 6.04 -9.20 4.91
C ILE A 48 4.64 -9.64 4.48
N GLY A 49 3.64 -8.78 4.64
CA GLY A 49 2.26 -9.06 4.22
C GLY A 49 2.16 -9.34 2.72
N ALA A 50 2.72 -8.47 1.89
CA ALA A 50 2.78 -8.65 0.44
C ALA A 50 3.57 -9.90 0.04
N GLY A 51 4.68 -10.18 0.72
CA GLY A 51 5.49 -11.38 0.52
C GLY A 51 4.72 -12.68 0.82
N LEU A 52 4.02 -12.73 1.96
CA LEU A 52 3.20 -13.88 2.34
C LEU A 52 2.02 -14.11 1.40
N ILE A 53 1.31 -13.06 1.01
CA ILE A 53 0.20 -13.15 0.04
C ILE A 53 0.72 -13.65 -1.31
N SER A 54 1.88 -13.15 -1.76
CA SER A 54 2.49 -13.59 -3.01
C SER A 54 2.91 -15.05 -2.95
N ALA A 55 3.53 -15.49 -1.84
CA ALA A 55 3.93 -16.88 -1.62
C ALA A 55 2.71 -17.81 -1.56
N ALA A 56 1.67 -17.44 -0.82
CA ALA A 56 0.42 -18.18 -0.76
C ALA A 56 -0.24 -18.30 -2.14
N GLY A 57 -0.28 -17.21 -2.91
CA GLY A 57 -0.78 -17.21 -4.28
C GLY A 57 0.00 -18.16 -5.19
N LEU A 58 1.34 -18.14 -5.13
CA LEU A 58 2.18 -19.04 -5.89
C LEU A 58 1.94 -20.51 -5.51
N LEU A 59 1.91 -20.82 -4.21
CA LEU A 59 1.63 -22.16 -3.71
C LEU A 59 0.24 -22.65 -4.13
N ALA A 60 -0.77 -21.78 -4.12
CA ALA A 60 -2.12 -22.11 -4.58
C ALA A 60 -2.13 -22.44 -6.08
N VAL A 61 -1.41 -21.68 -6.91
CA VAL A 61 -1.27 -21.96 -8.36
C VAL A 61 -0.58 -23.30 -8.59
N LEU A 62 0.53 -23.57 -7.89
CA LEU A 62 1.25 -24.83 -8.01
C LEU A 62 0.38 -26.02 -7.57
N GLY A 63 -0.29 -25.89 -6.43
CA GLY A 63 -1.22 -26.92 -5.92
C GLY A 63 -2.36 -27.19 -6.90
N LEU A 64 -2.94 -26.15 -7.49
CA LEU A 64 -3.98 -26.30 -8.51
C LEU A 64 -3.46 -27.03 -9.76
N MET A 65 -2.27 -26.68 -10.26
CA MET A 65 -1.66 -27.38 -11.41
C MET A 65 -1.39 -28.85 -11.10
N THR A 66 -0.89 -29.17 -9.90
CA THR A 66 -0.70 -30.56 -9.46
C THR A 66 -2.03 -31.31 -9.34
N ALA A 67 -3.08 -30.67 -8.81
CA ALA A 67 -4.41 -31.27 -8.71
C ALA A 67 -5.02 -31.55 -10.10
N ILE A 68 -4.86 -30.62 -11.06
CA ILE A 68 -5.28 -30.83 -12.44
C ILE A 68 -4.55 -32.02 -13.06
N ALA A 69 -3.22 -32.09 -12.89
CA ALA A 69 -2.43 -33.23 -13.38
C ALA A 69 -2.88 -34.55 -12.74
N ALA A 70 -3.16 -34.56 -11.43
CA ALA A 70 -3.68 -35.73 -10.73
C ALA A 70 -5.06 -36.15 -11.24
N ALA A 71 -5.96 -35.20 -11.53
CA ALA A 71 -7.28 -35.49 -12.11
C ALA A 71 -7.15 -36.11 -13.51
N VAL A 72 -6.29 -35.55 -14.35
CA VAL A 72 -5.99 -36.12 -15.68
C VAL A 72 -5.42 -37.53 -15.55
N ALA A 73 -4.44 -37.73 -14.66
CA ALA A 73 -3.84 -39.04 -14.41
C ALA A 73 -4.91 -40.05 -13.94
N ALA A 74 -5.76 -39.68 -12.99
CA ALA A 74 -6.83 -40.54 -12.47
C ALA A 74 -7.82 -40.96 -13.57
N ILE A 75 -8.26 -40.02 -14.42
CA ILE A 75 -9.19 -40.32 -15.53
C ILE A 75 -8.49 -41.15 -16.61
N SER A 76 -7.17 -40.96 -16.81
CA SER A 76 -6.40 -41.71 -17.80
C SER A 76 -6.27 -43.20 -17.49
N LEU A 77 -6.65 -43.65 -16.28
CA LEU A 77 -6.78 -45.08 -15.99
C LEU A 77 -7.91 -45.75 -16.79
N ALA A 78 -8.91 -44.97 -17.22
CA ALA A 78 -10.08 -45.48 -17.96
C ALA A 78 -10.08 -45.06 -19.45
N LEU A 79 -9.41 -43.97 -19.82
CA LEU A 79 -9.43 -43.37 -21.16
C LEU A 79 -8.01 -43.00 -21.60
N PRO A 80 -7.73 -42.82 -22.91
CA PRO A 80 -6.46 -42.24 -23.36
C PRO A 80 -6.20 -40.85 -22.75
N VAL A 81 -4.93 -40.54 -22.49
CA VAL A 81 -4.51 -39.30 -21.82
C VAL A 81 -5.04 -38.02 -22.48
N TRP A 82 -5.15 -38.01 -23.82
CA TRP A 82 -5.66 -36.85 -24.56
C TRP A 82 -7.15 -36.60 -24.28
N ALA A 83 -7.96 -37.66 -24.14
CA ALA A 83 -9.38 -37.55 -23.85
C ALA A 83 -9.60 -37.10 -22.39
N ALA A 84 -8.83 -37.65 -21.46
CA ALA A 84 -8.82 -37.22 -20.06
C ALA A 84 -8.48 -35.73 -19.93
N ALA A 85 -7.44 -35.27 -20.62
CA ALA A 85 -7.03 -33.86 -20.63
C ALA A 85 -8.13 -32.94 -21.16
N ILE A 86 -8.81 -33.31 -22.25
CA ILE A 86 -9.92 -32.52 -22.82
C ILE A 86 -11.09 -32.42 -21.85
N ILE A 87 -11.45 -33.52 -21.17
CA ILE A 87 -12.55 -33.53 -20.19
C ILE A 87 -12.25 -32.58 -19.03
N VAL A 88 -11.04 -32.67 -18.45
CA VAL A 88 -10.63 -31.79 -17.34
C VAL A 88 -10.57 -30.34 -17.81
N ALA A 89 -10.03 -30.07 -19.00
CA ALA A 89 -10.00 -28.73 -19.57
C ALA A 89 -11.42 -28.15 -19.76
N ALA A 90 -12.35 -28.93 -20.30
CA ALA A 90 -13.74 -28.51 -20.47
C ALA A 90 -14.41 -28.16 -19.13
N ALA A 91 -14.21 -28.99 -18.10
CA ALA A 91 -14.72 -28.73 -16.76
C ALA A 91 -14.15 -27.42 -16.18
N LEU A 92 -12.85 -27.17 -16.34
CA LEU A 92 -12.20 -25.93 -15.90
C LEU A 92 -12.73 -24.70 -16.65
N PHE A 93 -12.94 -24.78 -17.97
CA PHE A 93 -13.49 -23.67 -18.75
C PHE A 93 -14.92 -23.34 -18.36
N ILE A 94 -15.75 -24.34 -18.08
CA ILE A 94 -17.12 -24.14 -17.57
C ILE A 94 -17.06 -23.43 -16.21
N GLY A 95 -16.22 -23.91 -15.29
CA GLY A 95 -16.00 -23.27 -13.99
C GLY A 95 -15.53 -21.82 -14.13
N ALA A 96 -14.56 -21.57 -15.02
CA ALA A 96 -14.05 -20.23 -15.30
C ALA A 96 -15.13 -19.30 -15.87
N ALA A 97 -15.97 -19.79 -16.78
CA ALA A 97 -17.09 -19.03 -17.32
C ALA A 97 -18.10 -18.64 -16.23
N VAL A 98 -18.47 -19.58 -15.36
CA VAL A 98 -19.36 -19.31 -14.22
C VAL A 98 -18.73 -18.30 -13.26
N ALA A 99 -17.48 -18.50 -12.87
CA ALA A 99 -16.76 -17.58 -11.98
C ALA A 99 -16.66 -16.17 -12.59
N ALA A 100 -16.40 -16.05 -13.90
CA ALA A 100 -16.36 -14.78 -14.60
C ALA A 100 -17.75 -14.08 -14.63
N MET A 101 -18.83 -14.83 -14.83
CA MET A 101 -20.19 -14.30 -14.77
C MET A 101 -20.54 -13.80 -13.37
N VAL A 102 -20.22 -14.58 -12.33
CA VAL A 102 -20.42 -14.19 -10.92
C VAL A 102 -19.60 -12.95 -10.58
N SER A 103 -18.32 -12.93 -10.92
CA SER A 103 -17.44 -11.77 -10.70
C SER A 103 -17.98 -10.50 -11.34
N ARG A 104 -18.45 -10.58 -12.60
CA ARG A 104 -19.11 -9.44 -13.28
C ARG A 104 -20.37 -8.98 -12.56
N SER A 105 -21.15 -9.90 -12.00
CA SER A 105 -22.36 -9.52 -11.25
C SER A 105 -22.03 -8.79 -9.95
N HIS A 106 -20.97 -9.18 -9.26
CA HIS A 106 -20.51 -8.50 -8.03
C HIS A 106 -19.84 -7.16 -8.35
N ALA A 107 -19.00 -7.08 -9.38
CA ALA A 107 -18.35 -5.84 -9.80
C ALA A 107 -19.36 -4.75 -10.19
N LYS A 108 -20.52 -5.12 -10.74
CA LYS A 108 -21.62 -4.19 -11.04
C LYS A 108 -22.35 -3.66 -9.80
N GLN A 109 -22.23 -4.33 -8.67
CA GLN A 109 -22.88 -3.97 -7.40
C GLN A 109 -21.97 -3.15 -6.49
N VAL A 110 -20.68 -3.04 -6.80
CA VAL A 110 -19.78 -2.15 -6.06
C VAL A 110 -20.08 -0.73 -6.52
N PRO A 111 -20.63 0.16 -5.67
CA PRO A 111 -20.77 1.57 -6.02
C PRO A 111 -19.39 2.10 -6.40
N PRO A 112 -19.29 2.98 -7.42
CA PRO A 112 -18.01 3.55 -7.81
C PRO A 112 -17.29 4.08 -6.56
N PRO A 113 -15.94 3.94 -6.45
CA PRO A 113 -15.19 4.51 -5.34
C PRO A 113 -15.67 5.95 -5.19
N ALA A 114 -16.17 6.27 -3.98
CA ALA A 114 -17.06 7.40 -3.74
C ALA A 114 -16.65 8.57 -4.63
N ALA A 115 -17.56 8.98 -5.53
CA ALA A 115 -17.30 10.08 -6.46
C ALA A 115 -16.81 11.34 -5.71
N GLU A 116 -17.14 11.45 -4.42
CA GLU A 116 -16.63 12.40 -3.46
C GLU A 116 -15.09 12.49 -3.41
N SER A 117 -14.33 11.39 -3.53
CA SER A 117 -12.86 11.40 -3.49
C SER A 117 -12.21 11.90 -4.79
N VAL A 118 -12.91 11.81 -5.91
CA VAL A 118 -12.42 12.34 -7.21
C VAL A 118 -12.93 13.75 -7.44
N ASP A 119 -14.13 14.07 -6.95
CA ASP A 119 -14.69 15.42 -7.03
C ASP A 119 -14.04 16.37 -6.01
N SER A 120 -13.65 15.90 -4.81
CA SER A 120 -12.83 16.69 -3.88
C SER A 120 -11.47 17.05 -4.48
N VAL A 121 -10.80 16.09 -5.12
CA VAL A 121 -9.52 16.33 -5.80
C VAL A 121 -9.66 17.29 -6.99
N LYS A 122 -10.78 17.25 -7.73
CA LYS A 122 -11.04 18.22 -8.80
C LYS A 122 -11.32 19.62 -8.24
N GLN A 123 -12.10 19.70 -7.17
CA GLN A 123 -12.43 20.97 -6.52
C GLN A 123 -11.18 21.65 -5.95
N ASP A 124 -10.29 20.87 -5.32
CA ASP A 124 -9.00 21.34 -4.83
C ASP A 124 -8.09 21.85 -5.98
N LEU A 125 -8.13 21.18 -7.14
CA LEU A 125 -7.36 21.59 -8.32
C LEU A 125 -7.91 22.86 -8.96
N ASP A 126 -9.23 23.03 -8.98
CA ASP A 126 -9.89 24.22 -9.53
C ASP A 126 -9.66 25.44 -8.63
N GLU A 127 -9.74 25.30 -7.31
CA GLU A 127 -9.40 26.36 -6.35
C GLU A 127 -7.93 26.80 -6.48
N LEU A 128 -7.00 25.86 -6.66
CA LEU A 128 -5.59 26.16 -6.88
C LEU A 128 -5.34 26.88 -8.22
N LYS A 129 -6.15 26.58 -9.24
CA LYS A 129 -6.05 27.19 -10.57
C LYS A 129 -6.64 28.59 -10.58
N GLU A 130 -7.71 28.82 -9.83
CA GLU A 130 -8.33 30.13 -9.64
C GLU A 130 -7.46 31.05 -8.78
N ALA A 131 -6.85 30.52 -7.71
CA ALA A 131 -5.86 31.23 -6.90
C ALA A 131 -4.61 31.65 -7.71
N ARG A 132 -4.23 30.88 -8.73
CA ARG A 132 -3.13 31.21 -9.65
C ARG A 132 -3.54 32.23 -10.72
N HIS A 133 -4.82 32.28 -11.10
CA HIS A 133 -5.33 33.23 -12.09
C HIS A 133 -5.75 34.59 -11.51
N GLY A 134 -5.98 34.69 -10.20
CA GLY A 134 -6.26 35.95 -9.49
C GLY A 134 -5.05 36.88 -9.24
N GLN A 135 -3.85 36.55 -9.72
CA GLN A 135 -2.63 37.36 -9.54
C GLN A 135 -2.14 38.07 -10.82
N ARG A 136 -3.03 38.40 -11.77
CA ARG A 136 -2.69 39.28 -12.91
C ARG A 136 -3.59 40.49 -13.00
#